data_AF-A0A7J4LKI7-F1
#
_entry.id   AF-A0A7J4LKI7-F1
#
_cell.length_a   1.000
_cell.length_b   1.000
_cell.length_c   1.000
_cell.angle_alpha   90.00
_cell.angle_beta   90.00
_cell.angle_gamma   90.00
#
_symmetry.space_group_name_H-M   'P 1'
#
loop_
_entity.id
_entity.type
_entity.pdbx_description
1 polymer ?
#
loop_
_entity_poly.entity_id
_entity_poly.type
_entity_poly.pdbx_seq_one_letter_code
_entity_poly.pdbx_strand_id
1 'polypeptide(L)'
;ESQANRKYLAFAEKADQEGYRQVAKLFRAAAAAETVHALNHLRVMGGVGSTKDNLKGAIDGETAEFRDMYPRFIEAAKTEKASDAVILSFDVANRV
;
A
#
# COMPACT_ATOMS: atom_id res chain seq x y z
N GLU A 1 3.97 10.57 1.77
CA GLU A 1 3.09 10.18 2.90
C GLU A 1 2.65 8.72 2.87
N SER A 2 1.84 8.27 1.90
CA SER A 2 1.30 6.89 1.92
C SER A 2 2.37 5.78 1.95
N GLN A 3 3.45 5.92 1.17
CA GLN A 3 4.57 4.95 1.22
C GLN A 3 5.34 5.00 2.55
N ALA A 4 5.56 6.19 3.11
CA ALA A 4 6.25 6.36 4.40
C ALA A 4 5.43 5.72 5.53
N ASN A 5 4.13 5.95 5.55
CA ASN A 5 3.19 5.31 6.47
C ASN A 5 3.30 3.77 6.43
N ARG A 6 3.23 3.15 5.25
CA ARG A 6 3.35 1.68 5.11
C ARG A 6 4.72 1.16 5.55
N LYS A 7 5.80 1.87 5.20
CA LYS A 7 7.17 1.52 5.65
C LYS A 7 7.30 1.56 7.17
N TYR A 8 6.82 2.63 7.81
CA TYR A 8 6.92 2.78 9.27
C TYR A 8 6.12 1.71 10.02
N LEU A 9 4.96 1.28 9.49
CA LEU A 9 4.24 0.14 10.08
C LEU A 9 5.04 -1.17 9.99
N ALA A 10 5.67 -1.46 8.84
CA ALA A 10 6.53 -2.63 8.70
C ALA A 10 7.77 -2.55 9.63
N PHE A 11 8.36 -1.36 9.77
CA PHE A 11 9.49 -1.16 10.69
C PHE A 11 9.09 -1.31 12.15
N ALA A 12 7.88 -0.87 12.52
CA ALA A 12 7.35 -1.08 13.86
C ALA A 12 7.19 -2.57 14.18
N GLU A 13 6.67 -3.36 13.23
CA GLU A 13 6.55 -4.81 13.39
C GLU A 13 7.92 -5.47 13.61
N LYS A 14 8.91 -5.10 12.78
CA LYS A 14 10.27 -5.61 12.92
C LYS A 14 10.89 -5.24 14.27
N ALA A 15 10.69 -4.00 14.73
CA ALA A 15 11.17 -3.55 16.04
C ALA A 15 10.52 -4.31 17.21
N ASP A 16 9.24 -4.68 17.11
CA ASP A 16 8.59 -5.53 18.11
C ASP A 16 9.16 -6.95 18.14
N GLN A 17 9.40 -7.55 16.96
CA GLN A 17 10.01 -8.88 16.85
C GLN A 17 11.41 -8.93 17.49
N GLU A 18 12.14 -7.82 17.44
CA GLU A 18 13.48 -7.66 18.04
C GLU A 18 13.45 -7.22 19.51
N GLY A 19 12.27 -6.98 20.09
CA GLY A 19 12.10 -6.58 21.49
C GLY A 19 12.25 -5.08 21.75
N TYR A 20 12.44 -4.24 20.73
CA TYR A 20 12.58 -2.79 20.83
C TYR A 20 11.22 -2.07 20.91
N ARG A 21 10.45 -2.33 21.97
CA ARG A 21 9.06 -1.84 22.10
C ARG A 21 8.91 -0.32 21.99
N GLN A 22 9.86 0.45 22.52
CA GLN A 22 9.81 1.92 22.45
C GLN A 22 10.06 2.43 21.03
N VAL A 23 10.93 1.76 20.26
CA VAL A 23 11.19 2.06 18.86
C VAL A 23 9.97 1.71 18.01
N ALA A 24 9.35 0.55 18.26
CA ALA A 24 8.11 0.17 17.59
C ALA A 24 6.99 1.18 17.85
N LYS A 25 6.86 1.68 19.09
CA LYS A 25 5.91 2.73 19.45
C LYS A 25 6.19 4.04 18.68
N LEU A 26 7.45 4.42 18.55
CA LEU A 26 7.85 5.62 17.79
C LEU A 26 7.47 5.48 16.31
N PHE A 27 7.79 4.35 15.67
CA PHE A 27 7.42 4.13 14.27
C PHE A 27 5.91 4.14 14.04
N ARG A 28 5.11 3.57 14.96
CA ARG A 28 3.65 3.66 14.88
C ARG A 28 3.14 5.09 15.01
N ALA A 29 3.73 5.88 15.90
CA ALA A 29 3.37 7.29 16.06
C ALA A 29 3.71 8.09 14.78
N ALA A 30 4.88 7.85 14.19
CA ALA A 30 5.26 8.46 12.92
C ALA A 30 4.31 8.03 11.79
N ALA A 31 3.97 6.75 11.67
CA ALA A 31 2.99 6.28 10.70
C ALA A 31 1.64 6.98 10.87
N ALA A 32 1.15 7.15 12.10
CA ALA A 32 -0.08 7.87 12.37
C ALA A 32 0.00 9.35 11.92
N ALA A 33 1.14 10.02 12.11
CA ALA A 33 1.36 11.37 11.59
C ALA A 33 1.31 11.40 10.05
N GLU A 34 1.95 10.44 9.38
CA GLU A 34 1.89 10.37 7.91
C GLU A 34 0.48 10.11 7.36
N THR A 35 -0.38 9.40 8.12
CA THR A 35 -1.80 9.29 7.79
C THR A 35 -2.47 10.67 7.79
N VAL A 36 -2.19 11.49 8.81
CA VAL A 36 -2.74 12.86 8.90
C VAL A 36 -2.27 13.70 7.72
N HIS A 37 -0.98 13.67 7.38
CA HIS A 37 -0.43 14.39 6.24
C HIS A 37 -1.10 13.95 4.92
N ALA A 38 -1.15 12.64 4.66
CA ALA A 38 -1.75 12.07 3.46
C ALA A 38 -3.22 12.48 3.30
N LEU A 39 -4.02 12.38 4.37
CA LEU A 39 -5.43 12.74 4.34
C LEU A 39 -5.65 14.24 4.18
N ASN A 40 -4.78 15.07 4.73
CA ASN A 40 -4.86 16.52 4.54
C ASN A 40 -4.60 16.89 3.07
N HIS A 41 -3.55 16.34 2.46
CA HIS A 41 -3.28 16.56 1.04
C HIS A 41 -4.42 16.06 0.15
N LEU A 42 -4.94 14.85 0.41
CA LEU A 42 -6.03 14.27 -0.36
C LEU A 42 -7.29 15.15 -0.33
N ARG A 43 -7.64 15.70 0.85
CA ARG A 43 -8.78 16.63 0.98
C ARG A 43 -8.54 17.94 0.23
N VAL A 44 -7.36 18.54 0.35
CA VAL A 44 -7.02 19.80 -0.33
C VAL A 44 -7.05 19.63 -1.85
N MET A 45 -6.65 18.46 -2.35
CA MET A 45 -6.72 18.11 -3.78
C MET A 45 -8.14 17.78 -4.27
N GLY A 46 -9.16 17.78 -3.40
CA GLY A 46 -10.51 17.37 -3.75
C GLY A 46 -10.67 15.86 -4.00
N GLY A 47 -9.73 15.04 -3.55
CA GLY A 47 -9.74 13.58 -3.72
C GLY A 47 -10.70 12.84 -2.80
N VAL A 48 -11.51 13.54 -1.99
CA VAL A 48 -12.55 12.96 -1.14
C VAL A 48 -13.89 13.59 -1.51
N GLY A 49 -14.72 12.82 -2.23
CA GLY A 49 -16.06 13.20 -2.67
C GLY A 49 -17.17 12.56 -1.81
N SER A 50 -18.35 12.41 -2.40
CA SER A 50 -19.44 11.66 -1.75
C SER A 50 -19.07 10.19 -1.60
N THR A 51 -19.69 9.46 -0.66
CA THR A 51 -19.45 8.02 -0.50
C THR A 51 -19.68 7.25 -1.80
N LYS A 52 -20.67 7.65 -2.61
CA LYS A 52 -20.95 7.05 -3.91
C LYS A 52 -19.80 7.26 -4.89
N ASP A 53 -19.28 8.48 -4.97
CA ASP A 53 -18.18 8.81 -5.89
C ASP A 53 -16.87 8.14 -5.46
N ASN A 54 -16.59 8.13 -4.16
CA ASN A 54 -15.43 7.44 -3.59
C ASN A 54 -15.49 5.93 -3.86
N LEU A 55 -16.67 5.31 -3.70
CA LEU A 55 -16.86 3.89 -4.01
C LEU A 55 -16.66 3.60 -5.49
N LYS A 56 -17.17 4.47 -6.38
CA LYS A 56 -16.94 4.35 -7.82
C LYS A 56 -15.44 4.45 -8.15
N GLY A 57 -14.74 5.43 -7.58
CA GLY A 57 -13.30 5.59 -7.77
C GLY A 57 -12.50 4.37 -7.30
N ALA A 58 -12.88 3.78 -6.15
CA ALA A 58 -12.27 2.55 -5.65
C ALA A 58 -12.50 1.37 -6.63
N ILE A 59 -13.74 1.14 -7.07
CA ILE A 59 -14.06 0.07 -8.04
C ILE A 59 -13.27 0.25 -9.34
N ASP A 60 -13.23 1.47 -9.88
CA ASP A 60 -12.53 1.77 -11.12
C ASP A 60 -11.01 1.52 -10.96
N GLY A 61 -10.42 1.88 -9.81
CA GLY A 61 -9.03 1.60 -9.46
C GLY A 61 -8.72 0.10 -9.35
N GLU A 62 -9.44 -0.62 -8.49
CA GLU A 62 -9.27 -2.07 -8.30
C GLU A 62 -9.49 -2.85 -9.61
N THR A 63 -10.45 -2.42 -10.45
CA THR A 63 -10.68 -3.04 -11.76
C THR A 63 -9.48 -2.85 -12.69
N ALA A 64 -8.86 -1.67 -12.71
CA ALA A 64 -7.68 -1.40 -13.52
C ALA A 64 -6.47 -2.18 -13.01
N GLU A 65 -6.32 -2.33 -11.69
CA GLU A 65 -5.27 -3.14 -11.10
C GLU A 65 -5.40 -4.61 -11.51
N PHE A 66 -6.60 -5.18 -11.36
CA PHE A 66 -6.92 -6.57 -11.68
C PHE A 66 -6.80 -6.91 -13.18
N ARG A 67 -7.35 -6.04 -14.05
CA ARG A 67 -7.43 -6.33 -15.48
C ARG A 67 -6.13 -6.04 -16.22
N ASP A 68 -5.40 -5.01 -15.80
CA ASP A 68 -4.30 -4.47 -16.58
C ASP A 68 -2.97 -4.47 -15.81
N MET A 69 -2.92 -3.88 -14.62
CA MET A 69 -1.64 -3.64 -13.93
C MET A 69 -0.97 -4.95 -13.48
N TYR A 70 -1.65 -5.77 -12.68
CA TYR A 70 -1.05 -6.98 -12.13
C TYR A 70 -0.76 -8.04 -13.19
N PRO A 71 -1.63 -8.32 -14.18
CA PRO A 71 -1.28 -9.22 -15.28
C PRO A 71 0.00 -8.79 -16.00
N ARG A 72 0.18 -7.49 -16.26
CA ARG A 72 1.40 -6.96 -16.87
C ARG A 72 2.62 -7.13 -15.97
N PHE A 73 2.50 -6.89 -14.67
CA PHE A 73 3.62 -7.07 -13.73
C PHE A 73 4.03 -8.53 -13.58
N ILE A 74 3.07 -9.46 -13.57
CA ILE A 74 3.33 -10.90 -13.54
C ILE A 74 4.10 -11.33 -14.79
N GLU A 75 3.65 -10.91 -15.98
CA GLU A 75 4.33 -11.26 -17.24
C GLU A 75 5.70 -10.61 -17.36
N ALA A 76 5.87 -9.37 -16.91
CA ALA A 76 7.17 -8.71 -16.83
C ALA A 76 8.12 -9.46 -15.88
N ALA A 77 7.67 -9.80 -14.68
CA ALA A 77 8.47 -10.53 -13.69
C ALA A 77 8.90 -11.92 -14.19
N LYS A 78 8.04 -12.63 -14.92
CA LYS A 78 8.40 -13.90 -15.59
C LYS A 78 9.44 -13.69 -16.68
N THR A 79 9.26 -12.66 -17.51
CA THR A 79 10.19 -12.32 -18.61
C THR A 79 11.57 -11.96 -18.09
N GLU A 80 11.63 -11.19 -17.00
CA GLU A 80 12.86 -10.77 -16.33
C GLU A 80 13.48 -11.88 -15.46
N LYS A 81 12.84 -13.06 -15.37
CA LYS A 81 13.27 -14.19 -14.52
C LYS A 81 13.44 -13.78 -13.06
N ALA A 82 12.52 -12.97 -12.55
CA ALA A 82 12.45 -12.63 -11.14
C ALA A 82 12.22 -13.91 -10.29
N SER A 83 12.53 -13.84 -9.00
CA SER A 83 12.32 -14.98 -8.10
C SER A 83 10.83 -15.33 -7.98
N ASP A 84 10.54 -16.61 -7.68
CA ASP A 84 9.17 -17.09 -7.48
C ASP A 84 8.43 -16.28 -6.41
N ALA A 85 9.13 -15.79 -5.39
CA ALA A 85 8.55 -14.94 -4.35
C ALA A 85 8.02 -13.60 -4.90
N VAL A 86 8.72 -13.01 -5.88
CA VAL A 86 8.28 -11.77 -6.55
C VAL A 86 7.04 -12.05 -7.40
N ILE A 87 7.08 -13.10 -8.23
CA ILE A 87 5.94 -13.47 -9.07
C ILE A 87 4.71 -13.78 -8.20
N LEU A 88 4.89 -14.55 -7.12
CA LEU A 88 3.82 -14.89 -6.19
C LEU A 88 3.21 -13.65 -5.52
N SER A 89 4.04 -12.65 -5.18
CA SER A 89 3.53 -11.41 -4.55
C SER A 89 2.57 -10.64 -5.45
N PHE A 90 2.82 -10.61 -6.76
CA PHE A 90 1.89 -10.01 -7.73
C PHE A 90 0.67 -10.90 -7.97
N ASP A 91 0.87 -12.21 -8.07
CA ASP A 91 -0.22 -13.16 -8.31
C ASP A 91 -1.25 -13.18 -7.17
N VAL A 92 -0.79 -13.14 -5.91
CA VAL A 92 -1.69 -13.06 -4.75
C VAL A 92 -2.43 -11.73 -4.72
N ALA A 93 -1.75 -10.62 -5.02
CA ALA A 93 -2.37 -9.30 -5.08
C ALA A 93 -3.42 -9.19 -6.19
N ASN A 94 -3.30 -9.95 -7.29
CA ASN A 94 -4.28 -10.00 -8.36
C ASN A 94 -5.52 -10.86 -8.06
N ARG A 95 -5.55 -11.58 -6.93
CA ARG A 95 -6.64 -12.51 -6.58
C ARG A 95 -7.60 -11.95 -5.54
N VAL A 96 -7.27 -10.82 -4.94
CA VAL A 96 -8.09 -10.07 -3.98
C VAL A 96 -8.93 -9.02 -4.69
#